data_AF-A0A5E6NRQ8-F1
#
_entry.id   AF-A0A5E6NRQ8-F1
#
_cell.length_a   1.000
_cell.length_b   1.000
_cell.length_c   1.000
_cell.angle_alpha   90.00
_cell.angle_beta   90.00
_cell.angle_gamma   90.00
#
_symmetry.space_group_name_H-M   'P 1'
#
loop_
_entity.id
_entity.type
_entity.pdbx_description
1 polymer ?
#
loop_
_entity_poly.entity_id
_entity_poly.type
_entity_poly.pdbx_seq_one_letter_code
_entity_poly.pdbx_strand_id
1 'polypeptide(L)' 'MPDKESNTVLDVVQVGFTLNGRLVRPAMVVVVQ' A
#
# COMPACT_ATOMS: atom_id res chain seq x y z
N MET A 1 -16.42 0.43 3.10
CA MET A 1 -16.66 1.87 2.93
C MET A 1 -17.05 2.07 1.48
N PRO A 2 -18.35 2.19 1.17
CA PRO A 2 -18.84 2.18 -0.21
C PRO A 2 -18.38 3.39 -1.04
N ASP A 3 -17.84 4.43 -0.41
CA ASP A 3 -17.42 5.67 -1.09
C ASP A 3 -15.97 5.64 -1.59
N LYS A 4 -15.20 4.56 -1.31
CA LYS A 4 -13.82 4.44 -1.79
C LYS A 4 -13.78 3.57 -3.05
N GLU A 5 -12.97 4.00 -4.00
CA GLU A 5 -12.80 3.33 -5.29
C GLU A 5 -12.12 1.95 -5.11
N SER A 6 -12.66 0.92 -5.76
CA SER A 6 -12.10 -0.45 -5.73
C SER A 6 -10.64 -0.48 -6.22
N ASN A 7 -9.85 -1.41 -5.69
CA ASN A 7 -8.43 -1.60 -5.99
C ASN A 7 -7.52 -0.42 -5.61
N THR A 8 -8.00 0.50 -4.77
CA THR A 8 -7.16 1.56 -4.21
C THR A 8 -6.59 1.17 -2.84
N VAL A 9 -5.45 1.76 -2.48
CA VAL A 9 -4.84 1.58 -1.16
C VAL A 9 -5.67 2.33 -0.13
N LEU A 10 -6.21 1.58 0.84
CA LEU A 10 -7.00 2.14 1.93
C LEU A 10 -6.11 2.73 3.02
N ASP A 11 -5.13 1.93 3.46
CA ASP A 11 -4.21 2.26 4.55
C ASP A 11 -2.91 1.45 4.44
N VAL A 12 -1.84 1.95 5.07
CA VAL A 12 -0.52 1.33 5.13
C VAL A 12 -0.25 0.84 6.55
N VAL A 13 -0.30 -0.48 6.74
CA VAL A 13 -0.05 -1.12 8.05
C VAL A 13 1.44 -1.16 8.37
N GLN A 14 2.28 -1.36 7.35
CA GLN A 14 3.73 -1.34 7.48
C GLN A 14 4.37 -0.57 6.35
N VAL A 15 5.22 0.39 6.69
CA VAL A 15 5.92 1.23 5.72
C VAL A 15 6.92 0.40 4.90
N GLY A 16 6.88 0.58 3.58
CA GLY A 16 7.85 0.00 2.64
C GLY A 16 9.05 0.91 2.42
N PHE A 17 10.16 0.34 1.95
CA PHE A 17 11.38 1.07 1.67
C PHE A 17 11.97 0.68 0.31
N THR A 18 12.40 1.71 -0.43
CA THR A 18 13.24 1.57 -1.63
C THR A 18 14.57 2.26 -1.37
N LEU A 19 15.66 1.68 -1.86
CA LEU A 19 17.00 2.25 -1.81
C LEU A 19 17.53 2.37 -3.22
N ASN A 20 17.74 3.59 -3.70
CA ASN A 20 18.20 3.86 -5.06
C ASN A 20 17.35 3.14 -6.13
N GLY A 21 16.02 3.13 -5.94
CA GLY A 21 15.09 2.43 -6.82
C GLY A 21 15.00 0.90 -6.62
N ARG A 22 15.90 0.28 -5.83
CA ARG A 22 15.79 -1.14 -5.47
C ARG A 22 14.82 -1.33 -4.31
N LEU A 23 13.81 -2.18 -4.48
CA LEU A 23 12.90 -2.54 -3.41
C LEU A 23 13.65 -3.31 -2.31
N VAL A 24 13.69 -2.74 -1.10
CA VAL A 24 14.31 -3.38 0.07
C VAL A 24 13.24 -4.13 0.86
N ARG A 25 12.05 -3.53 1.00
CA ARG A 25 10.89 -4.15 1.62
C ARG A 25 9.61 -3.50 1.07
N PRO A 26 8.61 -4.27 0.61
CA PRO A 26 7.32 -3.69 0.22
C PRO A 26 6.55 -3.14 1.42
N ALA A 27 5.65 -2.20 1.16
CA ALA A 27 4.68 -1.78 2.15
C ALA A 27 3.61 -2.86 2.30
N MET A 28 3.17 -3.14 3.54
CA MET A 28 1.95 -3.92 3.75
C MET A 28 0.76 -2.97 3.77
N VAL A 29 -0.19 -3.22 2.89
CA VAL A 29 -1.34 -2.32 2.66
C VAL A 29 -2.65 -3.08 2.79
N VAL A 30 -3.69 -2.37 3.20
CA VAL A 30 -5.08 -2.81 3.07
C VAL A 30 -5.63 -2.22 1.78
N VAL A 31 -6.31 -3.03 0.97
CA VAL A 31 -6.94 -2.60 -0.28
C VAL A 31 -8.45 -2.52 -0.14
N VAL A 32 -9.05 -1.61 -0.88
CA VAL A 32 -10.50 -1.55 -1.05
C VAL A 32 -10.91 -2.60 -2.08
N GLN A 33 -11.90 -3.43 -1.75
CA GLN A 33 -12.53 -4.37 -2.68
C GLN A 33 -13.53 -3.64 -3.56
#